data_AF-A0A9D1X583-F1
#
_entry.id   AF-A0A9D1X583-F1
#
_cell.length_a   1.000
_cell.length_b   1.000
_cell.length_c   1.000
_cell.angle_alpha   90.00
_cell.angle_beta   90.00
_cell.angle_gamma   90.00
#
_symmetry.space_group_name_H-M   'P 1'
#
loop_
_entity.id
_entity.type
_entity.pdbx_description
1 polymer ?
#
loop_
_entity_poly.entity_id
_entity_poly.type
_entity_poly.pdbx_seq_one_letter_code
_entity_poly.pdbx_strand_id
1 'polypeptide(L)'
;MGRKDGREKNVQKTARYLMLDEGRGLVFLSMFFYHAMWDLVYLFGVDAGWYRGTAGYVWQQSICWSFILLSGFCWPFGREKYRRGLLVFGAGALVTAVTCLFLPQDRVIFGVLTFLGTASLLTTFFHPLLLRMRAVPGFLTAVLLFVLTRNVNRGCLGFEGWRWIPLPDGWYRNLFSAFFGFPAKDFYSTDYFSLFPWLFLYLTGYFLHRCLTEGGCPDKKARLAGDRADRPVTERTDSCQPQTTAALPHFLKQGHVPALRWIGRHSLLCYLLHQPVLFLFLSAVYFLF
;
A
#
# COMPACT_ATOMS: atom_id res chain seq x y z
N MET A 1 26.67 -12.12 50.54
CA MET A 1 25.29 -11.66 50.23
C MET A 1 25.38 -10.29 49.57
N GLY A 2 25.29 -10.14 48.25
CA GLY A 2 24.06 -10.21 47.46
C GLY A 2 24.08 -9.06 46.45
N ARG A 3 24.87 -9.21 45.39
CA ARG A 3 25.02 -8.24 44.28
C ARG A 3 23.70 -8.21 43.52
N LYS A 4 22.95 -7.09 43.58
CA LYS A 4 21.72 -6.89 42.80
C LYS A 4 22.10 -6.83 41.31
N ASP A 5 21.88 -7.94 40.62
CA ASP A 5 21.96 -8.06 39.17
C ASP A 5 20.76 -7.35 38.55
N GLY A 6 20.91 -6.04 38.32
CA GLY A 6 19.97 -5.22 37.58
C GLY A 6 20.08 -5.54 36.11
N ARG A 7 19.39 -6.59 35.68
CA ARG A 7 19.20 -6.94 34.26
C ARG A 7 18.40 -5.81 33.60
N GLU A 8 19.10 -4.78 33.13
CA GLU A 8 18.55 -3.78 32.21
C GLU A 8 18.02 -4.54 31.00
N LYS A 9 16.69 -4.70 30.97
CA LYS A 9 15.98 -5.08 29.76
C LYS A 9 16.20 -3.94 28.78
N ASN A 10 17.21 -4.11 27.93
CA ASN A 10 17.46 -3.30 26.76
C ASN A 10 16.25 -3.50 25.83
N VAL A 11 15.15 -2.79 26.12
CA VAL A 11 14.00 -2.71 25.23
C VAL A 11 14.52 -1.94 24.03
N GLN A 12 14.99 -2.68 23.03
CA GLN A 12 15.39 -2.15 21.76
C GLN A 12 14.17 -1.42 21.19
N LYS A 13 14.12 -0.11 21.43
CA LYS A 13 13.07 0.78 20.97
C LYS A 13 13.09 0.67 19.46
N THR A 14 12.11 -0.07 18.92
CA THR A 14 11.98 -0.28 17.48
C THR A 14 12.06 1.10 16.82
N ALA A 15 13.12 1.36 16.04
CA ALA A 15 13.34 2.66 15.44
C ALA A 15 12.11 3.03 14.61
N ARG A 16 11.44 4.11 14.98
CA ARG A 16 10.15 4.49 14.38
C ARG A 16 10.38 5.52 13.29
N TYR A 17 9.74 5.32 12.14
CA TYR A 17 9.84 6.19 10.98
C TYR A 17 8.67 7.16 10.97
N LEU A 18 8.87 8.34 11.55
CA LEU A 18 7.82 9.33 11.81
C LEU A 18 7.30 9.98 10.51
N MET A 19 8.17 10.21 9.51
CA MET A 19 7.73 10.73 8.20
C MET A 19 6.78 9.79 7.47
N LEU A 20 6.93 8.47 7.64
CA LEU A 20 6.05 7.50 6.98
C LEU A 20 4.64 7.54 7.61
N ASP A 21 4.57 7.65 8.93
CA ASP A 21 3.30 7.87 9.64
C ASP A 21 2.65 9.20 9.17
N GLU A 22 3.43 10.28 9.03
CA GLU A 22 2.94 11.58 8.53
C GLU A 22 2.48 11.51 7.07
N GLY A 23 3.22 10.84 6.20
CA GLY A 23 2.85 10.62 4.79
C GLY A 23 1.55 9.83 4.66
N ARG A 24 1.34 8.79 5.48
CA ARG A 24 0.06 8.07 5.53
C ARG A 24 -1.09 8.98 5.97
N GLY A 25 -0.84 9.84 6.97
CA GLY A 25 -1.81 10.82 7.43
C GLY A 25 -2.18 11.83 6.36
N LEU A 26 -1.20 12.32 5.60
CA LEU A 26 -1.41 13.28 4.51
C LEU A 26 -2.23 12.66 3.37
N VAL A 27 -1.89 11.43 2.96
CA VAL A 27 -2.63 10.71 1.92
C VAL A 27 -4.07 10.45 2.36
N PHE A 28 -4.27 10.05 3.62
CA PHE A 28 -5.61 9.90 4.18
C PHE A 28 -6.39 11.22 4.20
N LEU A 29 -5.76 12.33 4.59
CA LEU A 29 -6.42 13.63 4.62
C LEU A 29 -6.86 14.06 3.21
N SER A 30 -6.02 13.85 2.20
CA SER A 30 -6.37 14.08 0.79
C SER A 30 -7.55 13.21 0.36
N MET A 31 -7.55 11.92 0.73
CA MET A 31 -8.65 10.99 0.48
C MET A 31 -9.96 11.44 1.15
N PHE A 32 -9.90 11.94 2.39
CA PHE A 32 -11.06 12.43 3.14
C PHE A 32 -11.73 13.59 2.40
N PHE A 33 -10.95 14.57 1.94
CA PHE A 33 -11.48 15.70 1.17
C PHE A 33 -11.99 15.27 -0.22
N TYR A 34 -11.34 14.30 -0.85
CA TYR A 34 -11.81 13.75 -2.12
C TYR A 34 -13.19 13.11 -1.99
N HIS A 35 -13.42 12.31 -0.93
CA HIS A 35 -14.73 11.71 -0.65
C HIS A 35 -15.78 12.73 -0.23
N ALA A 36 -15.41 13.74 0.58
CA ALA A 36 -16.33 14.83 0.90
C ALA A 36 -16.81 15.55 -0.37
N MET A 37 -15.91 15.79 -1.33
CA MET A 37 -16.28 16.36 -2.63
C MET A 37 -17.13 15.38 -3.45
N TRP A 38 -16.82 14.07 -3.41
CA TRP A 38 -17.63 13.04 -4.07
C TRP A 38 -19.08 13.09 -3.58
N ASP A 39 -19.28 13.08 -2.26
CA ASP A 39 -20.61 13.14 -1.63
C ASP A 39 -21.35 14.43 -2.06
N LEU A 40 -20.68 15.59 -2.00
CA LEU A 40 -21.28 16.86 -2.45
C LEU A 40 -21.74 16.82 -3.90
N VAL A 41 -20.94 16.24 -4.79
CA VAL A 41 -21.18 16.24 -6.24
C VAL A 41 -22.21 15.20 -6.67
N TYR A 42 -22.18 14.00 -6.07
CA TYR A 42 -22.99 12.86 -6.50
C TYR A 42 -24.20 12.59 -5.60
N LEU A 43 -24.13 12.86 -4.29
CA LEU A 43 -25.27 12.69 -3.37
C LEU A 43 -26.07 13.99 -3.21
N PHE A 44 -25.39 15.13 -3.09
CA PHE A 44 -26.04 16.44 -2.87
C PHE A 44 -26.19 17.29 -4.14
N GLY A 45 -25.72 16.80 -5.28
CA GLY A 45 -25.97 17.42 -6.60
C GLY A 45 -25.21 18.72 -6.88
N VAL A 46 -24.14 19.03 -6.13
CA VAL A 46 -23.30 20.21 -6.40
C VAL A 46 -22.67 20.08 -7.78
N ASP A 47 -22.83 21.11 -8.62
CA ASP A 47 -22.23 21.10 -9.95
C ASP A 47 -20.75 21.50 -9.89
N ALA A 48 -19.88 20.50 -10.02
CA ALA A 48 -18.43 20.69 -10.09
C ALA A 48 -17.85 19.96 -11.30
N GLY A 49 -18.01 20.53 -12.50
CA GLY A 49 -17.50 19.95 -13.76
C GLY A 49 -15.99 19.66 -13.74
N TRP A 50 -15.19 20.48 -13.04
CA TRP A 50 -13.75 20.27 -12.87
C TRP A 50 -13.43 18.97 -12.10
N TYR A 51 -14.27 18.61 -11.12
CA TYR A 51 -14.13 17.40 -10.32
C TYR A 51 -14.54 16.15 -11.11
N ARG A 52 -15.56 16.26 -11.98
CA ARG A 52 -15.94 15.17 -12.90
C ARG A 52 -14.94 14.98 -14.05
N GLY A 53 -14.11 15.99 -14.32
CA GLY A 53 -13.11 15.98 -15.38
C GLY A 53 -11.73 15.46 -14.96
N THR A 54 -10.71 15.82 -15.75
CA THR A 54 -9.32 15.36 -15.57
C THR A 54 -8.72 15.74 -14.22
N ALA A 55 -9.10 16.89 -13.64
CA ALA A 55 -8.55 17.32 -12.37
C ALA A 55 -8.95 16.40 -11.21
N GLY A 56 -10.25 16.06 -11.11
CA GLY A 56 -10.70 15.07 -10.13
C GLY A 56 -10.13 13.67 -10.38
N TYR A 57 -9.97 13.27 -11.64
CA TYR A 57 -9.28 12.03 -11.98
C TYR A 57 -7.83 12.02 -11.47
N VAL A 58 -7.03 13.05 -11.77
CA VAL A 58 -5.63 13.14 -11.33
C VAL A 58 -5.55 13.20 -9.80
N TRP A 59 -6.45 13.93 -9.13
CA TRP A 59 -6.50 13.98 -7.68
C TRP A 59 -6.76 12.59 -7.10
N GLN A 60 -7.76 11.87 -7.61
CA GLN A 60 -8.05 10.48 -7.21
C GLN A 60 -6.83 9.59 -7.42
N GLN A 61 -6.25 9.59 -8.63
CA GLN A 61 -5.10 8.75 -8.97
C GLN A 61 -3.90 9.04 -8.07
N SER A 62 -3.63 10.30 -7.71
CA SER A 62 -2.53 10.67 -6.82
C SER A 62 -2.67 10.06 -5.42
N ILE A 63 -3.90 10.02 -4.89
CA ILE A 63 -4.23 9.39 -3.62
C ILE A 63 -4.01 7.89 -3.73
N CYS A 64 -4.57 7.27 -4.77
CA CYS A 64 -4.48 5.82 -5.01
C CYS A 64 -3.01 5.38 -5.13
N TRP A 65 -2.24 6.07 -5.97
CA TRP A 65 -0.85 5.73 -6.23
C TRP A 65 0.00 5.82 -4.97
N SER A 66 -0.14 6.94 -4.24
CA SER A 66 0.60 7.17 -3.01
C SER A 66 0.25 6.14 -1.95
N PHE A 67 -1.04 5.84 -1.78
CA PHE A 67 -1.49 4.94 -0.73
C PHE A 67 -1.05 3.49 -0.94
N ILE A 68 -1.16 2.99 -2.18
CA ILE A 68 -0.78 1.62 -2.53
C ILE A 68 0.74 1.45 -2.46
N LEU A 69 1.50 2.40 -3.01
CA LEU A 69 2.96 2.39 -2.96
C LEU A 69 3.47 2.44 -1.52
N LEU A 70 2.90 3.33 -0.69
CA LEU A 70 3.27 3.46 0.71
C LEU A 70 2.91 2.20 1.52
N SER A 71 1.80 1.54 1.19
CA SER A 71 1.40 0.28 1.81
C SER A 71 2.38 -0.85 1.54
N GLY A 72 2.85 -0.98 0.29
CA GLY A 72 3.90 -1.93 -0.09
C GLY A 72 5.25 -1.61 0.56
N PHE A 73 5.63 -0.33 0.57
CA PHE A 73 6.86 0.15 1.22
C PHE A 73 6.88 -0.12 2.73
N CYS A 74 5.72 0.02 3.39
CA CYS A 74 5.59 -0.19 4.83
C CYS A 74 5.43 -1.65 5.24
N TRP A 75 5.20 -2.57 4.29
CA TRP A 75 4.95 -3.99 4.57
C TRP A 75 6.06 -4.67 5.41
N PRO A 76 7.37 -4.43 5.17
CA PRO A 76 8.44 -5.04 5.95
C PRO A 76 8.42 -4.71 7.46
N PHE A 77 7.84 -3.56 7.85
CA PHE A 77 7.75 -3.15 9.27
C PHE A 77 6.67 -3.93 10.06
N GLY A 78 5.88 -4.78 9.40
CA GLY A 78 4.86 -5.59 10.05
C GLY A 78 5.43 -6.82 10.75
N ARG A 79 5.12 -6.98 12.04
CA ARG A 79 5.45 -8.19 12.81
C ARG A 79 4.53 -9.37 12.45
N GLU A 80 3.22 -9.17 12.60
CA GLU A 80 2.18 -10.20 12.33
C GLU A 80 1.58 -10.03 10.94
N LYS A 81 2.35 -10.36 9.90
CA LYS A 81 2.03 -10.04 8.51
C LYS A 81 0.73 -10.70 8.01
N TYR A 82 0.54 -11.99 8.29
CA TYR A 82 -0.68 -12.72 7.94
C TYR A 82 -1.91 -12.18 8.66
N ARG A 83 -1.84 -11.99 9.98
CA ARG A 83 -2.96 -11.46 10.76
C ARG A 83 -3.36 -10.06 10.30
N ARG A 84 -2.38 -9.18 10.02
CA ARG A 84 -2.65 -7.84 9.50
C ARG A 84 -3.28 -7.89 8.10
N GLY A 85 -2.77 -8.73 7.21
CA GLY A 85 -3.35 -8.94 5.88
C GLY A 85 -4.80 -9.42 5.95
N LEU A 86 -5.07 -10.42 6.79
CA LEU A 86 -6.41 -10.97 6.99
C LEU A 86 -7.37 -9.96 7.64
N LEU A 87 -6.89 -9.17 8.59
CA LEU A 87 -7.68 -8.11 9.24
C LEU A 87 -8.08 -7.03 8.23
N VAL A 88 -7.14 -6.56 7.39
CA VAL A 88 -7.43 -5.56 6.34
C VAL A 88 -8.36 -6.13 5.27
N PHE A 89 -8.15 -7.39 4.86
CA PHE A 89 -9.07 -8.08 3.94
C PHE A 89 -10.47 -8.21 4.54
N GLY A 90 -10.58 -8.63 5.80
CA GLY A 90 -11.85 -8.75 6.52
C GLY A 90 -12.56 -7.40 6.70
N ALA A 91 -11.81 -6.32 6.93
CA ALA A 91 -12.34 -4.97 6.93
C ALA A 91 -12.93 -4.58 5.56
N GLY A 92 -12.26 -4.93 4.46
CA GLY A 92 -12.78 -4.75 3.10
C GLY A 92 -14.05 -5.56 2.84
N ALA A 93 -14.06 -6.84 3.24
CA ALA A 93 -15.24 -7.69 3.14
C ALA A 93 -16.43 -7.16 3.95
N LEU A 94 -16.18 -6.61 5.14
CA LEU A 94 -17.19 -5.94 5.95
C LEU A 94 -17.77 -4.72 5.23
N VAL A 95 -16.93 -3.87 4.64
CA VAL A 95 -17.38 -2.71 3.84
C VAL A 95 -18.23 -3.17 2.66
N THR A 96 -17.80 -4.21 1.94
CA THR A 96 -18.61 -4.80 0.85
C THR A 96 -19.96 -5.29 1.36
N ALA A 97 -20.01 -6.03 2.47
CA ALA A 97 -21.26 -6.51 3.03
C ALA A 97 -22.21 -5.37 3.43
N VAL A 98 -21.70 -4.37 4.17
CA VAL A 98 -22.49 -3.21 4.62
C VAL A 98 -23.01 -2.41 3.42
N THR A 99 -22.16 -2.12 2.44
CA THR A 99 -22.60 -1.35 1.25
C THR A 99 -23.59 -2.13 0.40
N CYS A 100 -23.43 -3.43 0.20
CA CYS A 100 -24.42 -4.25 -0.51
C CYS A 100 -25.78 -4.31 0.20
N LEU A 101 -25.81 -4.27 1.55
CA LEU A 101 -27.04 -4.35 2.33
C LEU A 101 -27.77 -3.00 2.47
N PHE A 102 -27.02 -1.91 2.66
CA PHE A 102 -27.59 -0.59 2.98
C PHE A 102 -27.52 0.42 1.84
N LEU A 103 -26.57 0.27 0.91
CA LEU A 103 -26.27 1.20 -0.18
C LEU A 103 -26.04 0.45 -1.51
N PRO A 104 -27.01 -0.34 -2.01
CA PRO A 104 -26.81 -1.25 -3.13
C PRO A 104 -26.48 -0.55 -4.47
N GLN A 105 -26.89 0.72 -4.61
CA GLN A 105 -26.57 1.55 -5.78
C GLN A 105 -25.11 2.01 -5.75
N ASP A 106 -24.57 2.29 -4.55
CA ASP A 106 -23.19 2.74 -4.33
C ASP A 106 -22.31 1.64 -3.71
N ARG A 107 -22.60 0.39 -4.08
CA ARG A 107 -21.92 -0.79 -3.53
C ARG A 107 -20.42 -0.78 -3.81
N VAL A 108 -19.63 -1.22 -2.84
CA VAL A 108 -18.17 -1.33 -2.95
C VAL A 108 -17.76 -2.80 -3.03
N ILE A 109 -17.51 -3.28 -4.25
CA ILE A 109 -17.02 -4.63 -4.53
C ILE A 109 -15.56 -4.56 -4.98
N PHE A 110 -14.69 -5.33 -4.31
CA PHE A 110 -13.24 -5.31 -4.53
C PHE A 110 -12.62 -3.91 -4.38
N GLY A 111 -13.00 -3.19 -3.32
CA GLY A 111 -12.40 -1.90 -2.97
C GLY A 111 -10.96 -2.00 -2.46
N VAL A 112 -10.37 -0.84 -2.14
CA VAL A 112 -8.94 -0.72 -1.79
C VAL A 112 -8.51 -1.59 -0.60
N LEU A 113 -9.36 -1.79 0.42
CA LEU A 113 -9.03 -2.62 1.59
C LEU A 113 -8.95 -4.10 1.23
N THR A 114 -9.90 -4.61 0.44
CA THR A 114 -9.89 -6.00 -0.05
C THR A 114 -8.64 -6.26 -0.89
N PHE A 115 -8.29 -5.31 -1.76
CA PHE A 115 -7.03 -5.35 -2.52
C PHE A 115 -5.80 -5.34 -1.61
N LEU A 116 -5.65 -4.38 -0.70
CA LEU A 116 -4.46 -4.25 0.16
C LEU A 116 -4.27 -5.46 1.08
N GLY A 117 -5.36 -6.00 1.62
CA GLY A 117 -5.35 -7.24 2.39
C GLY A 117 -4.82 -8.41 1.55
N THR A 118 -5.36 -8.57 0.33
CA THR A 118 -4.91 -9.59 -0.64
C THR A 118 -3.45 -9.41 -1.02
N ALA A 119 -3.02 -8.21 -1.41
CA ALA A 119 -1.66 -7.90 -1.82
C ALA A 119 -0.66 -8.17 -0.67
N SER A 120 -1.02 -7.83 0.56
CA SER A 120 -0.21 -8.13 1.76
C SER A 120 -0.09 -9.63 2.01
N LEU A 121 -1.19 -10.39 1.88
CA LEU A 121 -1.19 -11.85 2.04
C LEU A 121 -0.34 -12.54 0.95
N LEU A 122 -0.53 -12.16 -0.32
CA LEU A 122 0.26 -12.65 -1.45
C LEU A 122 1.75 -12.33 -1.27
N THR A 123 2.07 -11.10 -0.89
CA THR A 123 3.47 -10.69 -0.63
C THR A 123 4.08 -11.50 0.51
N THR A 124 3.29 -11.84 1.54
CA THR A 124 3.74 -12.70 2.65
C THR A 124 3.98 -14.13 2.20
N PHE A 125 3.06 -14.70 1.44
CA PHE A 125 3.17 -16.05 0.90
C PHE A 125 4.36 -16.18 -0.07
N PHE A 126 4.52 -15.25 -1.00
CA PHE A 126 5.61 -15.24 -1.99
C PHE A 126 6.90 -14.59 -1.48
N HIS A 127 6.96 -14.16 -0.22
CA HIS A 127 8.13 -13.47 0.32
C HIS A 127 9.46 -14.22 0.10
N PRO A 128 9.55 -15.55 0.29
CA PRO A 128 10.80 -16.29 0.04
C PRO A 128 11.27 -16.20 -1.41
N LEU A 129 10.34 -16.14 -2.36
CA LEU A 129 10.64 -15.96 -3.78
C LEU A 129 11.06 -14.52 -4.07
N LEU A 130 10.35 -13.54 -3.50
CA LEU A 130 10.66 -12.12 -3.66
C LEU A 130 12.07 -11.78 -3.15
N LEU A 131 12.51 -12.41 -2.06
CA LEU A 131 13.86 -12.24 -1.51
C LEU A 131 14.98 -12.73 -2.46
N ARG A 132 14.71 -13.75 -3.29
CA ARG A 132 15.68 -14.24 -4.30
C ARG A 132 15.93 -13.21 -5.40
N MET A 133 14.97 -12.32 -5.64
CA MET A 133 15.12 -11.26 -6.63
C MET A 133 15.97 -10.12 -6.08
N ARG A 134 16.87 -9.60 -6.91
CA ARG A 134 17.66 -8.39 -6.60
C ARG A 134 16.73 -7.17 -6.54
N ALA A 135 16.96 -6.27 -5.59
CA ALA A 135 16.06 -5.14 -5.35
C ALA A 135 15.83 -4.24 -6.58
N VAL A 136 16.90 -3.81 -7.26
CA VAL A 136 16.80 -2.88 -8.41
C VAL A 136 16.08 -3.51 -9.61
N PRO A 137 16.44 -4.72 -10.09
CA PRO A 137 15.67 -5.39 -11.15
C PRO A 137 14.22 -5.65 -10.76
N GLY A 138 13.95 -6.05 -9.50
CA GLY A 138 12.60 -6.24 -9.00
C GLY A 138 11.77 -4.95 -9.04
N PHE A 139 12.36 -3.82 -8.62
CA PHE A 139 11.75 -2.50 -8.70
C PHE A 139 11.42 -2.11 -10.14
N LEU A 140 12.39 -2.19 -11.06
CA LEU A 140 12.19 -1.84 -12.47
C LEU A 140 11.14 -2.72 -13.14
N THR A 141 11.14 -4.02 -12.84
CA THR A 141 10.16 -4.98 -13.37
C THR A 141 8.76 -4.67 -12.85
N ALA A 142 8.60 -4.35 -11.56
CA ALA A 142 7.31 -4.00 -10.99
C ALA A 142 6.75 -2.69 -11.59
N VAL A 143 7.60 -1.67 -11.78
CA VAL A 143 7.21 -0.43 -12.47
C VAL A 143 6.78 -0.71 -13.91
N LEU A 144 7.58 -1.47 -14.65
CA LEU A 144 7.28 -1.82 -16.04
C LEU A 144 5.96 -2.58 -16.16
N LEU A 145 5.76 -3.61 -15.33
CA LEU A 145 4.52 -4.39 -15.33
C LEU A 145 3.31 -3.53 -14.95
N PHE A 146 3.45 -2.62 -13.99
CA PHE A 146 2.38 -1.67 -13.65
C PHE A 146 2.00 -0.81 -14.84
N VAL A 147 2.98 -0.23 -15.54
CA VAL A 147 2.75 0.62 -16.72
C VAL A 147 2.10 -0.17 -17.86
N LEU A 148 2.59 -1.38 -18.14
CA LEU A 148 2.05 -2.24 -19.20
C LEU A 148 0.61 -2.71 -18.93
N THR A 149 0.29 -2.98 -17.66
CA THR A 149 -1.00 -3.56 -17.27
C THR A 149 -2.00 -2.51 -16.78
N ARG A 150 -1.64 -1.23 -16.74
CA ARG A 150 -2.47 -0.16 -16.15
C ARG A 150 -3.89 -0.13 -16.73
N ASN A 151 -4.02 -0.42 -18.01
CA ASN A 151 -5.29 -0.42 -18.74
C ASN A 151 -6.01 -1.78 -18.79
N VAL A 152 -5.54 -2.81 -18.07
CA VAL A 152 -6.15 -4.16 -18.10
C VAL A 152 -7.63 -4.13 -17.74
N ASN A 153 -8.04 -3.31 -16.77
CA ASN A 153 -9.46 -3.15 -16.40
C ASN A 153 -10.33 -2.60 -17.54
N ARG A 154 -9.72 -2.00 -18.56
CA ARG A 154 -10.38 -1.43 -19.75
C ARG A 154 -10.30 -2.33 -20.98
N GLY A 155 -9.84 -3.58 -20.86
CA GLY A 155 -9.77 -4.49 -22.01
C GLY A 155 -8.48 -4.43 -22.81
N CYS A 156 -7.42 -3.75 -22.36
CA CYS A 156 -6.19 -3.63 -23.14
C CYS A 156 -4.93 -3.50 -22.29
N LEU A 157 -3.78 -3.86 -22.86
CA LEU A 157 -2.47 -3.49 -22.35
C LEU A 157 -2.13 -2.06 -22.78
N GLY A 158 -1.55 -1.31 -21.87
CA GLY A 158 -1.17 0.08 -22.07
C GLY A 158 -1.34 0.93 -20.82
N PHE A 159 -1.07 2.22 -20.97
CA PHE A 159 -1.02 3.20 -19.90
C PHE A 159 -1.87 4.42 -20.23
N GLU A 160 -2.86 4.70 -19.38
CA GLU A 160 -3.74 5.87 -19.50
C GLU A 160 -4.39 5.97 -20.90
N GLY A 161 -4.03 6.97 -21.71
CA GLY A 161 -4.54 7.14 -23.07
C GLY A 161 -3.98 6.15 -24.10
N TRP A 162 -2.87 5.46 -23.78
CA TRP A 162 -2.15 4.61 -24.72
C TRP A 162 -2.70 3.20 -24.64
N ARG A 163 -3.20 2.67 -25.77
CA ARG A 163 -3.73 1.31 -25.90
C ARG A 163 -2.90 0.55 -26.93
N TRP A 164 -2.15 -0.45 -26.49
CA TRP A 164 -1.25 -1.20 -27.36
C TRP A 164 -1.87 -2.49 -27.87
N ILE A 165 -2.36 -3.32 -26.95
CA ILE A 165 -2.84 -4.67 -27.31
C ILE A 165 -4.21 -4.90 -26.66
N PRO A 166 -5.27 -5.13 -27.45
CA PRO A 166 -6.56 -5.54 -26.90
C PRO A 166 -6.47 -6.95 -26.29
N LEU A 167 -7.13 -7.14 -25.16
CA LEU A 167 -7.19 -8.43 -24.48
C LEU A 167 -8.45 -9.21 -24.88
N PRO A 168 -8.43 -10.55 -24.82
CA PRO A 168 -9.57 -11.35 -25.21
C PRO A 168 -10.81 -11.07 -24.34
N ASP A 169 -11.97 -10.84 -24.98
CA ASP A 169 -13.25 -10.62 -24.28
C ASP A 169 -13.61 -11.78 -23.35
N GLY A 170 -13.17 -13.00 -23.68
CA GLY A 170 -13.39 -14.20 -22.86
C GLY A 170 -12.75 -14.13 -21.47
N TRP A 171 -11.89 -13.16 -21.18
CA TRP A 171 -11.36 -12.96 -19.83
C TRP A 171 -12.31 -12.15 -18.94
N TYR A 172 -13.25 -11.39 -19.51
CA TYR A 172 -14.09 -10.42 -18.82
C TYR A 172 -15.50 -10.99 -18.58
N ARG A 173 -15.60 -12.03 -17.73
CA ARG A 173 -16.82 -12.87 -17.65
C ARG A 173 -17.65 -12.71 -16.38
N ASN A 174 -17.03 -12.55 -15.21
CA ASN A 174 -17.75 -12.64 -13.94
C ASN A 174 -17.00 -11.96 -12.78
N LEU A 175 -17.54 -12.05 -11.56
CA LEU A 175 -16.92 -11.50 -10.35
C LEU A 175 -15.53 -12.08 -10.06
N PHE A 176 -15.30 -13.35 -10.40
CA PHE A 176 -13.99 -13.97 -10.21
C PHE A 176 -12.95 -13.33 -11.15
N SER A 177 -13.30 -13.11 -12.42
CA SER A 177 -12.41 -12.41 -13.34
C SER A 177 -12.21 -10.94 -12.96
N ALA A 178 -13.25 -10.29 -12.42
CA ALA A 178 -13.17 -8.93 -11.87
C ALA A 178 -12.13 -8.84 -10.75
N PHE A 179 -12.10 -9.79 -9.82
CA PHE A 179 -11.09 -9.80 -8.74
C PHE A 179 -9.65 -9.69 -9.28
N PHE A 180 -9.34 -10.37 -10.39
CA PHE A 180 -8.01 -10.33 -11.00
C PHE A 180 -7.74 -9.07 -11.83
N GLY A 181 -8.76 -8.32 -12.27
CA GLY A 181 -8.59 -7.15 -13.15
C GLY A 181 -9.37 -7.22 -14.45
N PHE A 182 -10.19 -8.26 -14.64
CA PHE A 182 -10.96 -8.47 -15.86
C PHE A 182 -12.48 -8.42 -15.56
N PRO A 183 -13.03 -7.24 -15.23
CA PRO A 183 -14.41 -7.10 -14.82
C PRO A 183 -15.38 -7.34 -15.98
N ALA A 184 -16.52 -7.99 -15.72
CA ALA A 184 -17.59 -8.13 -16.71
C ALA A 184 -18.14 -6.75 -17.16
N LYS A 185 -18.77 -6.67 -18.33
CA LYS A 185 -19.25 -5.39 -18.89
C LYS A 185 -20.32 -4.71 -18.02
N ASP A 186 -21.09 -5.49 -17.29
CA ASP A 186 -22.14 -5.09 -16.36
C ASP A 186 -21.63 -4.90 -14.92
N PHE A 187 -20.34 -5.15 -14.66
CA PHE A 187 -19.76 -4.95 -13.35
C PHE A 187 -19.71 -3.46 -12.99
N TYR A 188 -20.20 -3.14 -11.80
CA TYR A 188 -20.13 -1.81 -11.22
C TYR A 188 -19.75 -1.89 -9.75
N SER A 189 -18.86 -0.98 -9.35
CA SER A 189 -18.47 -0.72 -7.97
C SER A 189 -18.03 0.73 -7.86
N THR A 190 -18.47 1.42 -6.82
CA THR A 190 -18.11 2.83 -6.56
C THR A 190 -16.62 2.98 -6.28
N ASP A 191 -16.03 1.99 -5.61
CA ASP A 191 -14.59 1.87 -5.43
C ASP A 191 -14.10 0.50 -5.92
N TYR A 192 -13.24 0.49 -6.93
CA TYR A 192 -12.78 -0.73 -7.58
C TYR A 192 -11.26 -0.77 -7.77
N PHE A 193 -10.63 -1.67 -7.00
CA PHE A 193 -9.22 -2.00 -7.05
C PHE A 193 -9.05 -3.50 -7.26
N SER A 194 -8.85 -3.90 -8.50
CA SER A 194 -8.50 -5.26 -8.88
C SER A 194 -7.09 -5.65 -8.44
N LEU A 195 -6.76 -6.94 -8.53
CA LEU A 195 -5.40 -7.40 -8.27
C LEU A 195 -4.41 -6.86 -9.31
N PHE A 196 -4.67 -7.03 -10.60
CA PHE A 196 -3.91 -6.39 -11.68
C PHE A 196 -4.64 -5.13 -12.13
N PRO A 197 -3.94 -4.00 -12.30
CA PRO A 197 -2.48 -3.79 -12.25
C PRO A 197 -1.90 -3.49 -10.86
N TRP A 198 -2.76 -3.22 -9.87
CA TRP A 198 -2.40 -2.55 -8.63
C TRP A 198 -1.38 -3.30 -7.77
N LEU A 199 -1.35 -4.64 -7.86
CA LEU A 199 -0.34 -5.47 -7.20
C LEU A 199 1.07 -5.07 -7.62
N PHE A 200 1.30 -4.71 -8.88
CA PHE A 200 2.63 -4.29 -9.33
C PHE A 200 3.06 -2.97 -8.72
N LEU A 201 2.13 -2.01 -8.54
CA LEU A 201 2.43 -0.78 -7.82
C LEU A 201 2.72 -1.02 -6.34
N TYR A 202 1.99 -1.94 -5.72
CA TYR A 202 2.28 -2.39 -4.35
C TYR A 202 3.69 -3.00 -4.24
N LEU A 203 4.04 -3.90 -5.17
CA LEU A 203 5.37 -4.51 -5.23
C LEU A 203 6.48 -3.49 -5.54
N THR A 204 6.21 -2.46 -6.33
CA THR A 204 7.12 -1.32 -6.53
C THR A 204 7.46 -0.67 -5.18
N GLY A 205 6.46 -0.45 -4.30
CA GLY A 205 6.70 0.02 -2.94
C GLY A 205 7.59 -0.92 -2.12
N TYR A 206 7.32 -2.23 -2.18
CA TYR A 206 8.13 -3.25 -1.49
C TYR A 206 9.59 -3.27 -1.98
N PHE A 207 9.82 -3.25 -3.30
CA PHE A 207 11.18 -3.23 -3.85
C PHE A 207 11.87 -1.90 -3.63
N LEU A 208 11.15 -0.78 -3.60
CA LEU A 208 11.69 0.52 -3.25
C LEU A 208 12.26 0.52 -1.83
N HIS A 209 11.54 -0.07 -0.86
CA HIS A 209 12.08 -0.30 0.48
C HIS A 209 13.40 -1.07 0.43
N ARG A 210 13.43 -2.19 -0.31
CA ARG A 210 14.64 -3.01 -0.44
C ARG A 210 15.78 -2.26 -1.12
N CYS A 211 15.52 -1.44 -2.14
CA CYS A 211 16.54 -0.60 -2.77
C CYS A 211 17.18 0.36 -1.76
N LEU A 212 16.38 0.97 -0.87
CA LEU A 212 16.89 1.89 0.15
C LEU A 212 17.64 1.18 1.28
N THR A 213 17.28 -0.05 1.63
CA THR A 213 17.97 -0.82 2.69
C THR A 213 19.15 -1.65 2.19
N GLU A 214 19.13 -2.12 0.94
CA GLU A 214 20.21 -2.92 0.36
C GLU A 214 21.23 -2.05 -0.38
N GLY A 215 20.77 -0.94 -0.99
CA GLY A 215 21.63 0.03 -1.68
C GLY A 215 22.52 0.86 -0.75
N GLY A 216 22.25 0.82 0.57
CA GLY A 216 23.09 1.45 1.60
C GLY A 216 24.39 0.69 1.92
N CYS A 217 24.66 -0.45 1.28
CA CYS A 217 25.91 -1.20 1.45
C CYS A 217 26.76 -1.15 0.15
N PRO A 218 27.63 -0.14 -0.01
CA PRO A 218 28.69 -0.17 -1.01
C PRO A 218 29.84 -1.11 -0.63
N ASP A 219 29.57 -2.24 0.04
CA ASP A 219 30.63 -3.19 0.45
C ASP A 219 30.26 -4.66 0.24
N LYS A 220 29.87 -4.99 -1.00
CA LYS A 220 30.04 -6.36 -1.51
C LYS A 220 31.18 -6.47 -2.53
N LYS A 221 31.54 -5.38 -3.21
CA LYS A 221 32.68 -5.36 -4.14
C LYS A 221 34.02 -5.08 -3.46
N ALA A 222 34.07 -4.33 -2.36
CA ALA A 222 35.32 -4.07 -1.65
C ALA A 222 35.75 -5.25 -0.76
N ARG A 223 34.82 -5.92 -0.06
CA ARG A 223 35.09 -7.17 0.66
C ARG A 223 35.60 -8.33 -0.21
N LEU A 224 35.09 -8.49 -1.43
CA LEU A 224 35.57 -9.54 -2.35
C LEU A 224 36.91 -9.18 -3.04
N ALA A 225 37.30 -7.90 -3.03
CA ALA A 225 38.59 -7.45 -3.54
C ALA A 225 39.69 -7.40 -2.45
N GLY A 226 39.32 -7.34 -1.16
CA GLY A 226 40.25 -7.19 -0.05
C GLY A 226 40.58 -8.46 0.76
N ASP A 227 39.72 -9.49 0.78
CA ASP A 227 39.90 -10.66 1.68
C ASP A 227 40.68 -11.84 1.04
N ARG A 228 41.48 -11.62 -0.02
CA ARG A 228 42.39 -12.67 -0.57
C ARG A 228 43.85 -12.52 -0.12
N ALA A 229 44.14 -11.70 0.88
CA ALA A 229 45.45 -11.69 1.52
C ALA A 229 45.26 -11.74 3.04
N ASP A 230 45.67 -12.88 3.59
CA ASP A 230 46.24 -12.99 4.93
C ASP A 230 45.27 -12.93 6.14
N ARG A 231 44.62 -14.07 6.48
CA ARG A 231 44.22 -14.35 7.87
C ARG A 231 44.37 -15.83 8.25
N PRO A 232 44.92 -16.15 9.43
CA PRO A 232 45.12 -17.51 9.91
C PRO A 232 43.80 -18.20 10.33
N VAL A 233 43.79 -19.53 10.26
CA VAL A 233 42.62 -20.43 10.32
C VAL A 233 41.99 -20.60 11.72
N THR A 234 42.49 -19.93 12.76
CA THR A 234 42.18 -20.28 14.16
C THR A 234 41.06 -19.49 14.84
N GLU A 235 40.37 -18.56 14.19
CA GLU A 235 39.15 -17.93 14.73
C GLU A 235 37.94 -18.30 13.88
N ARG A 236 37.40 -19.49 14.13
CA ARG A 236 36.19 -19.99 13.47
C ARG A 236 35.19 -20.54 14.47
N THR A 237 34.95 -19.79 15.54
CA THR A 237 33.83 -20.02 16.45
C THR A 237 33.27 -18.69 16.94
N ASP A 238 31.95 -18.62 16.94
CA ASP A 238 31.09 -17.62 17.57
C ASP A 238 30.65 -16.39 16.75
N SER A 239 29.32 -16.25 16.68
CA SER A 239 28.53 -15.11 16.19
C SER A 239 28.17 -15.03 14.69
N CYS A 240 27.52 -16.05 14.14
CA CYS A 240 26.61 -15.85 13.01
C CYS A 240 25.28 -15.23 13.51
N GLN A 241 25.31 -13.96 13.93
CA GLN A 241 24.09 -13.16 13.97
C GLN A 241 23.70 -12.80 12.52
N PRO A 242 22.45 -13.01 12.08
CA PRO A 242 22.04 -12.62 10.75
C PRO A 242 22.06 -11.10 10.62
N GLN A 243 23.10 -10.62 9.93
CA GLN A 243 23.13 -9.48 9.01
C GLN A 243 22.39 -8.22 9.48
N THR A 244 23.18 -7.25 9.92
CA THR A 244 22.85 -5.83 10.09
C THR A 244 21.97 -5.34 8.93
N THR A 245 20.67 -5.23 9.18
CA THR A 245 19.75 -4.53 8.28
C THR A 245 20.25 -3.09 8.17
N ALA A 246 20.72 -2.64 7.00
CA ALA A 246 21.09 -1.24 6.86
C ALA A 246 19.85 -0.39 7.20
N ALA A 247 20.00 0.50 8.18
CA ALA A 247 18.90 1.33 8.63
C ALA A 247 18.52 2.30 7.51
N LEU A 248 17.21 2.43 7.25
CA LEU A 248 16.69 3.46 6.34
C LEU A 248 17.23 4.86 6.67
N PRO A 249 17.31 5.77 5.68
CA PRO A 249 17.83 7.12 5.85
C PRO A 249 17.29 7.85 7.08
N HIS A 250 18.16 8.61 7.75
CA HIS A 250 17.84 9.27 9.02
C HIS A 250 16.64 10.23 8.92
N PHE A 251 16.48 10.92 7.79
CA PHE A 251 15.36 11.86 7.60
C PHE A 251 13.99 11.20 7.79
N LEU A 252 13.82 9.91 7.45
CA LEU A 252 12.55 9.21 7.65
C LEU A 252 12.18 9.02 9.13
N LYS A 253 13.15 9.15 10.04
CA LYS A 253 12.92 9.13 11.49
C LYS A 253 12.51 10.49 12.05
N GLN A 254 12.76 11.57 11.32
CA GLN A 254 12.30 12.92 11.69
C GLN A 254 10.81 13.03 11.37
N GLY A 255 10.09 13.90 12.07
CA GLY A 255 8.70 14.13 11.74
C GLY A 255 8.24 15.42 12.38
N HIS A 256 7.45 16.19 11.63
CA HIS A 256 7.22 17.60 11.87
C HIS A 256 5.79 17.87 12.34
N VAL A 257 4.84 17.00 12.01
CA VAL A 257 3.39 17.25 12.22
C VAL A 257 2.75 16.14 13.07
N PRO A 258 2.58 16.37 14.39
CA PRO A 258 2.04 15.36 15.31
C PRO A 258 0.63 14.87 14.95
N ALA A 259 -0.23 15.74 14.42
CA ALA A 259 -1.60 15.39 14.03
C ALA A 259 -1.63 14.38 12.88
N LEU A 260 -0.90 14.64 11.79
CA LEU A 260 -0.79 13.71 10.66
C LEU A 260 -0.21 12.36 11.08
N ARG A 261 0.76 12.37 11.99
CA ARG A 261 1.33 11.14 12.56
C ARG A 261 0.29 10.32 13.33
N TRP A 262 -0.55 10.97 14.12
CA TRP A 262 -1.61 10.27 14.86
C TRP A 262 -2.62 9.62 13.91
N ILE A 263 -3.04 10.33 12.87
CA ILE A 263 -3.93 9.82 11.82
C ILE A 263 -3.27 8.62 11.13
N GLY A 264 -2.00 8.75 10.70
CA GLY A 264 -1.28 7.67 10.04
C GLY A 264 -1.17 6.40 10.88
N ARG A 265 -0.97 6.56 12.20
CA ARG A 265 -0.91 5.44 13.16
C ARG A 265 -2.23 4.69 13.32
N HIS A 266 -3.35 5.41 13.25
CA HIS A 266 -4.70 4.84 13.36
C HIS A 266 -5.38 4.68 12.00
N SER A 267 -4.60 4.73 10.92
CA SER A 267 -5.12 4.83 9.55
C SER A 267 -6.22 3.82 9.24
N LEU A 268 -6.11 2.54 9.63
CA LEU A 268 -7.19 1.58 9.35
C LEU A 268 -8.54 1.97 9.98
N LEU A 269 -8.53 2.44 11.22
CA LEU A 269 -9.75 2.91 11.89
C LEU A 269 -10.28 4.15 11.19
N CYS A 270 -9.40 5.10 10.88
CA CYS A 270 -9.74 6.29 10.11
C CYS A 270 -10.35 5.91 8.74
N TYR A 271 -9.81 4.90 8.05
CA TYR A 271 -10.32 4.36 6.79
C TYR A 271 -11.71 3.77 6.92
N LEU A 272 -12.01 3.03 8.00
CA LEU A 272 -13.34 2.45 8.17
C LEU A 272 -14.40 3.48 8.56
N LEU A 273 -14.02 4.52 9.32
CA LEU A 273 -14.97 5.48 9.86
C LEU A 273 -15.18 6.72 8.99
N HIS A 274 -14.24 7.07 8.10
CA HIS A 274 -14.33 8.34 7.39
C HIS A 274 -15.62 8.47 6.57
N GLN A 275 -15.99 7.47 5.77
CA GLN A 275 -17.14 7.58 4.87
C GLN A 275 -18.47 7.63 5.64
N PRO A 276 -18.75 6.77 6.64
CA PRO A 276 -19.95 6.92 7.45
C PRO A 276 -20.01 8.26 8.19
N VAL A 277 -18.89 8.73 8.76
CA VAL A 277 -18.84 10.00 9.49
C VAL A 277 -19.07 11.18 8.55
N LEU A 278 -18.43 11.19 7.38
CA LEU A 278 -18.62 12.21 6.34
C LEU A 278 -20.07 12.26 5.87
N PHE A 279 -20.65 11.10 5.53
CA PHE A 279 -22.02 11.01 5.06
C PHE A 279 -23.00 11.53 6.11
N LEU A 280 -22.87 11.11 7.38
CA LEU A 280 -23.73 11.58 8.46
C LEU A 280 -23.59 13.08 8.70
N PHE A 281 -22.35 13.61 8.67
CA PHE A 281 -22.09 15.03 8.85
C PHE A 281 -22.70 15.86 7.73
N LEU A 282 -22.44 15.52 6.47
CA LEU A 282 -22.97 16.25 5.31
C LEU A 282 -24.49 16.14 5.24
N SER A 283 -25.06 14.97 5.56
CA SER A 283 -26.52 14.80 5.64
C SER A 283 -27.11 15.71 6.72
N ALA A 284 -26.52 15.76 7.91
CA ALA A 284 -26.98 16.65 8.97
C ALA A 284 -26.93 18.12 8.56
N VAL A 285 -25.84 18.56 7.92
CA VAL A 285 -25.72 19.92 7.39
C VAL A 285 -26.80 20.21 6.34
N TYR A 286 -26.99 19.30 5.38
CA TYR A 286 -28.00 19.46 4.33
C TYR A 286 -29.44 19.47 4.84
N PHE A 287 -29.75 18.76 5.92
CA PHE A 287 -31.08 18.81 6.53
C PHE A 287 -31.31 20.06 7.39
N LEU A 288 -30.24 20.68 7.88
CA LEU A 288 -30.31 21.88 8.73
C LEU A 288 -30.38 23.20 7.94
N PHE A 289 -29.96 23.19 6.66
CA PHE A 289 -29.87 24.38 5.79
C PHE A 289 -30.61 24.14 4.47
#